data_AF-A0A7S0AVJ4-F1
#
_entry.id   AF-A0A7S0AVJ4-F1
#
_cell.length_a   1.000
_cell.length_b   1.000
_cell.length_c   1.000
_cell.angle_alpha   90.00
_cell.angle_beta   90.00
_cell.angle_gamma   90.00
#
_symmetry.space_group_name_H-M   'P 1'
#
loop_
_entity.id
_entity.type
_entity.pdbx_description
1 polymer ?
#
loop_
_entity_poly.entity_id
_entity_poly.type
_entity_poly.pdbx_seq_one_letter_code
_entity_poly.pdbx_strand_id
1 'polypeptide(L)'
;MALVGLAVVGRENEPLYLRDFGADSLSAAAAAASDAKDADPFGFFNREGRGANDSCSLRHQFIIHAALDRFEEMTGPSSGGRWRTPGAVGNNAMWVGLLCPIEEVRVYGYLTNTGIKFLVLVEDEDEMMIQSGDSNKQTSARDKDLKAFMVVLHDLFVEYTLNPFSKLRGKISSRRFDDGVLKCVTALNAKHAA
;
A
#
# COMPACT_ATOMS: atom_id res chain seq x y z
N MET A 1 3.54 -9.27 -12.57
CA MET A 1 3.50 -8.28 -11.47
C MET A 1 2.13 -7.63 -11.36
N ALA A 2 1.44 -7.81 -10.24
CA ALA A 2 0.26 -7.03 -9.90
C ALA A 2 0.40 -6.44 -8.49
N LEU A 3 0.12 -5.15 -8.33
CA LEU A 3 -0.05 -4.55 -7.01
C LEU A 3 -1.44 -4.93 -6.51
N VAL A 4 -1.46 -5.64 -5.38
CA VAL A 4 -2.66 -6.27 -4.83
C VAL A 4 -3.09 -5.59 -3.54
N GLY A 5 -2.18 -5.07 -2.74
CA GLY A 5 -2.54 -4.40 -1.49
C GLY A 5 -1.72 -3.15 -1.23
N LEU A 6 -2.35 -2.17 -0.58
CA LEU A 6 -1.70 -0.99 -0.08
C LEU A 6 -2.12 -0.72 1.37
N ALA A 7 -1.13 -0.45 2.21
CA ALA A 7 -1.32 0.00 3.58
C ALA A 7 -0.54 1.27 3.86
N VAL A 8 -1.21 2.24 4.48
CA VAL A 8 -0.57 3.38 5.14
C VAL A 8 -0.73 3.20 6.63
N VAL A 9 0.39 3.10 7.32
CA VAL A 9 0.47 2.85 8.75
C VAL A 9 1.09 4.06 9.43
N GLY A 10 0.43 4.54 10.48
CA GLY A 10 0.86 5.67 11.27
C GLY A 10 2.10 5.35 12.11
N ARG A 11 2.58 6.36 12.84
CA ARG A 11 3.77 6.24 13.69
C ARG A 11 3.60 5.24 14.83
N GLU A 12 2.38 5.11 15.35
CA GLU A 12 2.02 4.24 16.47
C GLU A 12 1.51 2.86 15.99
N ASN A 13 1.89 2.45 14.77
CA ASN A 13 1.40 1.21 14.12
C ASN A 13 -0.12 1.14 13.91
N GLU A 14 -0.78 2.30 13.92
CA GLU A 14 -2.20 2.42 13.60
C GLU A 14 -2.42 2.37 12.08
N PRO A 15 -3.34 1.53 11.57
CA PRO A 15 -3.66 1.52 10.15
C PRO A 15 -4.47 2.78 9.80
N LEU A 16 -3.86 3.70 9.05
CA LEU A 16 -4.51 4.93 8.57
C LEU A 16 -5.29 4.69 7.28
N TYR A 17 -4.81 3.78 6.43
CA TYR A 17 -5.46 3.40 5.18
C TYR A 17 -5.12 1.97 4.81
N LEU A 18 -6.11 1.18 4.44
CA LEU A 18 -5.95 -0.20 4.00
C LEU A 18 -6.82 -0.42 2.77
N ARG A 19 -6.22 -0.89 1.67
CA ARG A 19 -6.98 -1.18 0.47
C ARG A 19 -6.41 -2.36 -0.30
N ASP A 20 -7.33 -3.21 -0.74
CA ASP A 20 -7.09 -4.29 -1.68
C ASP A 20 -7.41 -3.83 -3.11
N PHE A 21 -6.67 -4.38 -4.06
CA PHE A 21 -6.80 -4.20 -5.50
C PHE A 21 -6.83 -5.53 -6.24
N GLY A 22 -6.83 -6.66 -5.53
CA GLY A 22 -6.98 -7.99 -6.13
C GLY A 22 -8.29 -8.13 -6.91
N ALA A 23 -8.30 -8.97 -7.94
CA ALA A 23 -9.45 -9.20 -8.81
C ALA A 23 -10.75 -9.55 -8.05
N ASP A 24 -10.62 -10.32 -6.96
CA ASP A 24 -11.75 -10.70 -6.09
C ASP A 24 -12.33 -9.49 -5.34
N SER A 25 -11.51 -8.53 -4.93
CA SER A 25 -11.93 -7.35 -4.18
C SER A 25 -12.71 -6.35 -5.04
N LEU A 26 -12.34 -6.21 -6.32
CA LEU A 26 -13.05 -5.39 -7.29
C LEU A 26 -14.43 -5.97 -7.64
N SER A 27 -14.54 -7.31 -7.71
CA SER A 27 -15.81 -8.01 -7.90
C SER A 27 -16.74 -7.88 -6.68
N ALA A 28 -16.19 -7.98 -5.47
CA ALA A 28 -16.94 -7.82 -4.22
C ALA A 28 -17.41 -6.37 -4.01
N ALA A 29 -16.60 -5.37 -4.40
CA ALA A 29 -17.00 -3.97 -4.37
C ALA A 29 -18.12 -3.66 -5.38
N ALA A 30 -18.08 -4.25 -6.58
CA ALA A 30 -19.16 -4.14 -7.56
C ALA A 30 -20.46 -4.81 -7.10
N ALA A 31 -20.37 -5.98 -6.45
CA ALA A 31 -21.51 -6.67 -5.86
C ALA A 31 -22.12 -5.90 -4.67
N ALA A 32 -21.28 -5.29 -3.81
CA ALA A 32 -21.74 -4.45 -2.70
C ALA A 32 -22.40 -3.14 -3.19
N ALA A 33 -21.98 -2.61 -4.35
CA ALA A 33 -22.60 -1.43 -4.96
C ALA A 33 -23.99 -1.72 -5.56
N SER A 34 -24.25 -2.95 -6.00
CA SER A 34 -25.59 -3.36 -6.47
C SER A 34 -26.59 -3.68 -5.34
N ASP A 35 -26.10 -4.08 -4.18
CA ASP A 35 -26.92 -4.46 -3.01
C ASP A 35 -27.34 -3.26 -2.14
N ALA A 36 -26.77 -2.07 -2.40
CA ALA A 36 -27.04 -0.83 -1.66
C ALA A 36 -28.34 -0.11 -2.07
N LYS A 37 -29.15 -0.67 -2.98
CA LYS A 37 -30.40 -0.03 -3.44
C LYS A 37 -31.64 -0.41 -2.63
N ASP A 38 -31.63 -1.49 -1.85
CA ASP A 38 -32.85 -2.00 -1.18
C ASP A 38 -32.72 -2.31 0.33
N ALA A 39 -31.68 -1.84 1.02
CA ALA A 39 -31.58 -2.01 2.46
C ALA A 39 -31.22 -0.68 3.13
N ASP A 40 -32.25 0.07 3.54
CA ASP A 40 -32.50 0.37 4.96
C ASP A 40 -33.33 1.68 5.13
N PRO A 41 -34.68 1.61 5.20
CA PRO A 41 -35.56 2.78 5.24
C PRO A 41 -35.38 3.68 6.48
N PHE A 42 -34.74 3.18 7.52
CA PHE A 42 -34.57 3.86 8.81
C PHE A 42 -33.11 4.19 9.17
N GLY A 43 -32.13 3.82 8.32
CA GLY A 43 -30.72 4.19 8.50
C GLY A 43 -30.03 3.65 9.76
N PHE A 44 -30.55 2.58 10.38
CA PHE A 44 -29.97 1.96 11.59
C PHE A 44 -28.89 0.91 11.29
N PHE A 45 -28.98 0.26 10.12
CA PHE A 45 -28.07 -0.77 9.63
C PHE A 45 -27.11 -0.24 8.56
N ASN A 46 -27.22 1.04 8.19
CA ASN A 46 -26.25 1.66 7.31
C ASN A 46 -24.89 1.57 7.99
N ARG A 47 -24.00 0.80 7.37
CA ARG A 47 -22.63 0.55 7.82
C ARG A 47 -21.80 1.82 7.62
N GLU A 48 -22.15 2.91 8.29
CA GLU A 48 -21.54 4.25 8.23
C GLU A 48 -20.07 4.28 8.70
N GLY A 49 -19.46 3.12 8.98
CA GLY A 49 -18.06 3.01 9.40
C GLY A 49 -17.13 2.30 8.42
N ARG A 50 -17.61 1.49 7.46
CA ARG A 50 -16.72 0.84 6.49
C ARG A 50 -16.74 1.60 5.19
N GLY A 51 -15.99 2.69 5.14
CA GLY A 51 -15.57 3.26 3.86
C GLY A 51 -14.89 2.19 3.00
N ALA A 52 -14.80 2.40 1.69
CA ALA A 52 -14.03 1.57 0.76
C ALA A 52 -12.52 1.47 1.11
N ASN A 53 -12.13 2.08 2.23
CA ASN A 53 -10.79 2.19 2.79
C ASN A 53 -10.59 1.21 3.97
N ASP A 54 -11.58 0.34 4.20
CA ASP A 54 -11.55 -0.81 5.12
C ASP A 54 -11.62 -2.16 4.35
N SER A 55 -11.61 -2.14 3.02
CA SER A 55 -11.70 -3.35 2.21
C SER A 55 -10.31 -3.91 1.89
N CYS A 56 -9.64 -4.43 2.91
CA CYS A 56 -8.46 -5.28 2.77
C CYS A 56 -8.81 -6.70 3.20
N SER A 57 -8.40 -7.72 2.45
CA SER A 57 -8.64 -9.11 2.86
C SER A 57 -7.95 -9.40 4.20
N LEU A 58 -8.51 -10.31 5.00
CA LEU A 58 -7.91 -10.71 6.28
C LEU A 58 -6.50 -11.30 6.08
N ARG A 59 -6.28 -12.01 4.97
CA ARG A 59 -4.97 -12.54 4.58
C ARG A 59 -3.97 -11.39 4.41
N HIS A 60 -4.31 -10.38 3.62
CA HIS A 60 -3.45 -9.22 3.41
C HIS A 60 -3.21 -8.44 4.70
N GLN A 61 -4.23 -8.27 5.55
CA GLN A 61 -4.06 -7.61 6.85
C GLN A 61 -3.06 -8.35 7.75
N PHE A 62 -3.10 -9.69 7.80
CA PHE A 62 -2.15 -10.48 8.55
C PHE A 62 -0.72 -10.38 8.00
N ILE A 63 -0.59 -10.45 6.67
CA ILE A 63 0.70 -10.28 5.97
C ILE A 63 1.31 -8.90 6.29
N ILE A 64 0.51 -7.83 6.20
CA ILE A 64 0.94 -6.46 6.53
C ILE A 64 1.40 -6.40 7.99
N HIS A 65 0.63 -6.96 8.91
CA HIS A 65 0.97 -6.94 10.34
C HIS A 65 2.29 -7.67 10.61
N ALA A 66 2.50 -8.86 10.03
CA ALA A 66 3.75 -9.60 10.17
C ALA A 66 4.95 -8.85 9.54
N ALA A 67 4.73 -8.16 8.41
CA ALA A 67 5.76 -7.38 7.74
C ALA A 67 6.19 -6.13 8.54
N LEU A 68 5.35 -5.62 9.45
CA LEU A 68 5.69 -4.47 10.29
C LEU A 68 6.85 -4.77 11.24
N ASP A 69 6.93 -5.97 11.79
CA ASP A 69 8.05 -6.37 12.66
C ASP A 69 9.38 -6.29 11.91
N ARG A 70 9.40 -6.81 10.67
CA ARG A 70 10.57 -6.72 9.79
C ARG A 70 10.89 -5.29 9.40
N PHE A 71 9.87 -4.47 9.17
CA PHE A 71 10.03 -3.05 8.87
C PHE A 71 10.74 -2.32 10.02
N GLU A 72 10.34 -2.60 11.26
CA GLU A 72 10.94 -2.00 12.46
C GLU A 72 12.38 -2.47 12.68
N GLU A 73 12.68 -3.74 12.41
CA GLU A 73 14.05 -4.25 12.45
C GLU A 73 14.95 -3.53 11.42
N MET A 74 14.46 -3.34 10.19
CA MET A 74 15.21 -2.69 9.12
C MET A 74 15.37 -1.18 9.30
N THR A 75 14.38 -0.51 9.91
CA THR A 75 14.36 0.95 10.04
C THR A 75 14.76 1.45 11.43
N GLY A 76 14.82 0.54 12.41
CA GLY A 76 15.09 0.83 13.80
C GLY A 76 16.52 1.36 14.07
N PRO A 77 16.79 1.77 15.32
CA PRO A 77 18.06 2.37 15.69
C PRO A 77 19.26 1.44 15.46
N SER A 78 19.06 0.12 15.53
CA SER A 78 20.09 -0.89 15.26
C SER A 78 20.56 -0.90 13.79
N SER A 79 19.75 -0.42 12.85
CA SER A 79 20.08 -0.33 11.42
C SER A 79 21.04 0.82 11.12
N GLY A 80 21.18 1.80 12.03
CA GLY A 80 22.07 2.95 11.83
C GLY A 80 21.73 3.78 10.59
N GLY A 81 20.48 3.77 10.14
CA GLY A 81 20.02 4.51 8.96
C GLY A 81 20.49 3.93 7.62
N ARG A 82 21.07 2.71 7.59
CA ARG A 82 21.56 2.04 6.38
C ARG A 82 20.46 1.69 5.37
N TRP A 83 19.21 1.72 5.80
CA TRP A 83 18.04 1.51 4.94
C TRP A 83 17.81 2.68 3.96
N ARG A 84 18.31 3.88 4.26
CA ARG A 84 18.21 5.01 3.33
C ARG A 84 19.12 4.77 2.14
N THR A 85 18.60 4.97 0.93
CA THR A 85 19.41 4.86 -0.29
C THR A 85 20.59 5.83 -0.20
N PRO A 86 21.85 5.36 -0.19
CA PRO A 86 23.03 6.23 -0.07
C PRO A 86 23.09 7.24 -1.22
N GLY A 87 23.29 8.52 -0.90
CA GLY A 87 23.37 9.60 -1.90
C GLY A 87 22.03 10.06 -2.48
N ALA A 88 20.90 9.45 -2.11
CA ALA A 88 19.58 9.95 -2.48
C ALA A 88 19.15 11.10 -1.54
N VAL A 89 18.49 12.11 -2.10
CA VAL A 89 17.99 13.29 -1.37
C VAL A 89 16.46 13.38 -1.51
N GLY A 90 15.79 13.90 -0.48
CA GLY A 90 14.35 14.15 -0.48
C GLY A 90 13.51 12.87 -0.51
N ASN A 91 12.40 12.88 -1.25
CA ASN A 91 11.42 11.78 -1.28
C ASN A 91 12.01 10.46 -1.79
N ASN A 92 13.10 10.52 -2.56
CA ASN A 92 13.79 9.34 -3.10
C ASN A 92 14.65 8.61 -2.07
N ALA A 93 14.97 9.23 -0.94
CA ALA A 93 15.79 8.66 0.12
C ALA A 93 15.00 7.76 1.09
N MET A 94 13.66 7.78 0.98
CA MET A 94 12.71 7.16 1.92
C MET A 94 12.28 5.74 1.52
N TRP A 95 12.79 5.24 0.39
CA TRP A 95 12.61 3.88 -0.07
C TRP A 95 13.38 2.89 0.81
N VAL A 96 12.67 1.94 1.43
CA VAL A 96 13.27 0.87 2.26
C VAL A 96 13.57 -0.35 1.41
N GLY A 97 12.74 -0.64 0.40
CA GLY A 97 12.90 -1.81 -0.47
C GLY A 97 12.03 -3.00 -0.07
N LEU A 98 12.44 -4.18 -0.53
CA LEU A 98 11.78 -5.44 -0.18
C LEU A 98 11.98 -5.74 1.31
N LEU A 99 10.89 -5.95 2.03
CA LEU A 99 10.90 -6.29 3.46
C LEU A 99 10.99 -7.80 3.64
N CYS A 100 9.99 -8.49 3.10
CA CYS A 100 9.88 -9.94 3.15
C CYS A 100 9.01 -10.47 1.99
N PRO A 101 9.37 -11.63 1.42
CA PRO A 101 8.45 -12.44 0.65
C PRO A 101 7.61 -13.29 1.61
N ILE A 102 6.29 -13.30 1.43
CA ILE A 102 5.35 -14.14 2.19
C ILE A 102 4.44 -14.85 1.18
N GLU A 103 4.56 -16.18 1.11
CA GLU A 103 3.80 -17.01 0.16
C GLU A 103 4.00 -16.53 -1.29
N GLU A 104 2.94 -16.05 -1.93
CA GLU A 104 2.89 -15.55 -3.32
C GLU A 104 3.05 -14.02 -3.40
N VAL A 105 3.13 -13.36 -2.23
CA VAL A 105 3.13 -11.90 -2.12
C VAL A 105 4.50 -11.40 -1.65
N ARG A 106 4.98 -10.34 -2.27
CA ARG A 106 6.16 -9.60 -1.82
C ARG A 106 5.75 -8.28 -1.21
N VAL A 107 6.28 -8.00 -0.02
CA VAL A 107 5.98 -6.77 0.71
C VAL A 107 7.12 -5.79 0.57
N TYR A 108 6.81 -4.61 0.03
CA TYR A 108 7.75 -3.49 -0.11
C TYR A 108 7.44 -2.40 0.90
N GLY A 109 8.49 -1.73 1.38
CA GLY A 109 8.40 -0.69 2.40
C GLY A 109 8.90 0.68 1.94
N TYR A 110 8.25 1.71 2.46
CA TYR A 110 8.69 3.10 2.37
C TYR A 110 8.42 3.83 3.67
N LEU A 111 9.45 4.52 4.19
CA LEU A 111 9.40 5.20 5.46
C LEU A 111 9.57 6.70 5.26
N THR A 112 8.49 7.45 5.51
CA THR A 112 8.55 8.90 5.49
C THR A 112 9.39 9.46 6.64
N ASN A 113 9.90 10.68 6.49
CA ASN A 113 10.65 11.37 7.56
C ASN A 113 9.79 11.64 8.82
N THR A 114 8.47 11.67 8.67
CA THR A 114 7.50 11.87 9.77
C THR A 114 7.20 10.58 10.53
N GLY A 115 7.73 9.44 10.08
CA GLY A 115 7.52 8.13 10.70
C GLY A 115 6.26 7.39 10.23
N ILE A 116 5.62 7.87 9.16
CA ILE A 116 4.54 7.16 8.47
C ILE A 116 5.15 6.08 7.57
N LYS A 117 4.63 4.86 7.67
CA LYS A 117 5.10 3.66 6.97
C LYS A 117 4.12 3.34 5.86
N PHE A 118 4.60 3.23 4.62
CA PHE A 118 3.81 2.69 3.51
C PHE A 118 4.27 1.27 3.24
N LEU A 119 3.31 0.35 3.15
CA LEU A 119 3.54 -1.03 2.78
C LEU A 119 2.73 -1.35 1.52
N VAL A 120 3.38 -1.94 0.53
CA VAL A 120 2.76 -2.35 -0.72
C VAL A 120 2.94 -3.84 -0.90
N LEU A 121 1.85 -4.53 -1.24
CA LEU A 121 1.79 -5.95 -1.49
C LEU A 121 1.74 -6.15 -3.00
N VAL A 122 2.69 -6.93 -3.50
CA VAL A 122 2.84 -7.24 -4.91
C VAL A 122 2.77 -8.74 -5.09
N GLU A 123 1.84 -9.21 -5.91
CA GLU A 123 1.81 -10.58 -6.38
C GLU A 123 2.63 -10.70 -7.67
N ASP A 124 3.37 -11.80 -7.76
CA ASP A 124 4.15 -12.11 -8.95
C ASP A 124 4.08 -13.60 -9.26
N GLU A 125 3.44 -13.92 -10.38
CA GLU A 125 3.26 -15.30 -10.84
C GLU A 125 4.56 -15.88 -11.42
N ASP A 126 5.43 -15.03 -11.99
CA ASP A 126 6.57 -15.48 -12.82
C ASP A 126 7.87 -15.77 -12.04
N GLU A 127 8.13 -15.08 -10.93
CA GLU A 127 9.44 -15.16 -10.26
C GLU A 127 9.58 -16.34 -9.27
N MET A 128 8.51 -17.08 -8.95
CA MET A 128 8.62 -18.26 -8.09
C MET A 128 9.33 -19.45 -8.80
N MET A 129 9.49 -19.39 -10.13
CA MET A 129 10.08 -20.46 -10.95
C MET A 129 11.54 -20.22 -11.39
N ILE A 130 12.12 -19.03 -11.18
CA ILE A 130 13.42 -18.68 -11.81
C ILE A 130 14.48 -18.32 -10.75
N GLN A 131 15.12 -19.36 -10.19
CA GLN A 131 16.38 -19.26 -9.42
C GLN A 131 17.63 -19.18 -10.33
N SER A 132 17.52 -18.67 -11.56
CA SER A 132 18.64 -18.66 -12.52
C SER A 132 19.01 -17.24 -12.98
N GLY A 133 20.02 -16.66 -12.33
CA GLY A 133 21.07 -15.81 -12.93
C GLY A 133 20.73 -14.40 -13.43
N ASP A 134 19.58 -14.18 -14.07
CA ASP A 134 19.24 -12.92 -14.78
C ASP A 134 18.17 -12.07 -14.06
N SER A 135 17.66 -12.58 -12.93
CA SER A 135 16.57 -11.98 -12.13
C SER A 135 16.90 -10.58 -11.60
N ASN A 136 18.17 -10.30 -11.30
CA ASN A 136 18.57 -9.06 -10.63
C ASN A 136 18.26 -7.80 -11.47
N LYS A 137 18.31 -7.91 -12.81
CA LYS A 137 18.01 -6.79 -13.71
C LYS A 137 16.51 -6.50 -13.77
N GLN A 138 15.67 -7.53 -13.79
CA GLN A 138 14.21 -7.39 -13.79
C GLN A 138 13.71 -6.86 -12.44
N THR A 139 14.25 -7.37 -11.33
CA THR A 139 13.94 -6.86 -9.98
C THR A 139 14.29 -5.37 -9.86
N SER A 140 15.44 -4.94 -10.40
CA SER A 140 15.85 -3.52 -10.35
C SER A 140 14.92 -2.56 -11.11
N ALA A 141 14.34 -3.00 -12.24
CA ALA A 141 13.40 -2.19 -13.00
C ALA A 141 12.06 -2.03 -12.27
N ARG A 142 11.61 -3.10 -11.61
CA ARG A 142 10.37 -3.10 -10.80
C ARG A 142 10.50 -2.24 -9.55
N ASP A 143 11.62 -2.35 -8.86
CA ASP A 143 11.91 -1.52 -7.69
C ASP A 143 11.90 -0.04 -8.06
N LYS A 144 12.38 0.32 -9.26
CA LYS A 144 12.32 1.69 -9.78
C LYS A 144 10.88 2.16 -9.98
N ASP A 145 10.02 1.32 -10.54
CA ASP A 145 8.61 1.63 -10.77
C ASP A 145 7.81 1.73 -9.46
N LEU A 146 8.02 0.79 -8.53
CA LEU A 146 7.43 0.83 -7.18
C LEU A 146 7.90 2.05 -6.40
N LYS A 147 9.18 2.40 -6.49
CA LYS A 147 9.72 3.61 -5.88
C LYS A 147 9.06 4.86 -6.44
N ALA A 148 8.88 4.95 -7.76
CA ALA A 148 8.17 6.07 -8.37
C ALA A 148 6.71 6.15 -7.90
N PHE A 149 6.00 5.01 -7.83
CA PHE A 149 4.65 4.93 -7.29
C PHE A 149 4.56 5.40 -5.83
N MET A 150 5.47 4.94 -4.95
CA MET A 150 5.45 5.32 -3.54
C MET A 150 5.78 6.81 -3.32
N VAL A 151 6.58 7.42 -4.20
CA VAL A 151 6.80 8.88 -4.17
C VAL A 151 5.50 9.63 -4.52
N VAL A 152 4.78 9.20 -5.56
CA VAL A 152 3.49 9.81 -5.92
C VAL A 152 2.45 9.60 -4.80
N LEU A 153 2.43 8.41 -4.19
CA LEU A 153 1.57 8.12 -3.05
C LEU A 153 1.89 9.04 -1.85
N HIS A 154 3.17 9.30 -1.59
CA HIS A 154 3.59 10.23 -0.56
C HIS A 154 3.05 11.63 -0.83
N ASP A 155 3.13 12.12 -2.07
CA ASP A 155 2.62 13.44 -2.44
C ASP A 155 1.09 13.53 -2.25
N LEU A 156 0.34 12.47 -2.60
CA LEU A 156 -1.11 12.37 -2.33
C LEU A 156 -1.41 12.38 -0.83
N PHE A 157 -0.61 11.71 -0.01
CA PHE A 157 -0.76 11.70 1.44
C PHE A 157 -0.45 13.08 2.04
N VAL A 158 0.56 13.78 1.51
CA VAL A 158 0.87 15.16 1.90
C VAL A 158 -0.28 16.09 1.52
N GLU A 159 -0.85 16.00 0.33
CA GLU A 159 -2.02 16.79 -0.08
C GLU A 159 -3.22 16.55 0.86
N TYR A 160 -3.45 15.29 1.27
CA TYR A 160 -4.48 14.97 2.25
C TYR A 160 -4.20 15.60 3.62
N THR A 161 -2.97 15.49 4.14
CA THR A 161 -2.61 16.04 5.47
C THR A 161 -2.54 17.57 5.51
N LEU A 162 -2.32 18.23 4.36
CA LEU A 162 -2.38 19.69 4.23
C LEU A 162 -3.82 20.24 4.32
N ASN A 163 -4.84 19.39 4.22
CA ASN A 163 -6.22 19.81 4.43
C ASN A 163 -6.48 20.04 5.94
N PRO A 164 -6.81 21.28 6.37
CA PRO A 164 -7.03 21.60 7.79
C PRO A 164 -8.25 20.89 8.40
N PHE A 165 -9.15 20.34 7.58
CA PHE A 165 -10.31 19.57 8.01
C PHE A 165 -10.08 18.06 8.01
N SER A 166 -8.90 17.60 7.60
CA SER A 166 -8.53 16.19 7.66
C SER A 166 -8.20 15.79 9.10
N LYS A 167 -8.64 14.59 9.50
CA LYS A 167 -8.22 14.02 10.78
C LYS A 167 -6.78 13.54 10.63
N LEU A 168 -5.86 14.18 11.34
CA LEU A 168 -4.43 13.81 11.33
C LEU A 168 -4.16 12.43 11.95
N ARG A 169 -4.94 12.07 12.98
CA ARG A 169 -4.83 10.80 13.73
C ARG A 169 -6.12 10.00 13.61
N GLY A 170 -6.34 9.42 12.43
CA GLY A 170 -7.50 8.61 12.16
C GLY A 170 -7.51 8.07 10.73
N LYS A 171 -8.49 7.21 10.45
CA LYS A 171 -8.64 6.61 9.12
C LYS A 171 -8.83 7.68 8.04
N ILE A 172 -8.07 7.55 6.95
CA ILE A 172 -8.20 8.38 5.76
C ILE A 172 -9.52 8.00 5.09
N SER A 173 -10.45 8.96 4.99
CA SER A 173 -11.79 8.78 4.39
C SER A 173 -12.02 9.67 3.16
N SER A 174 -10.94 10.21 2.59
CA SER A 174 -11.00 11.13 1.46
C SER A 174 -11.16 10.40 0.13
N ARG A 175 -12.31 10.61 -0.53
CA ARG A 175 -12.56 10.09 -1.89
C ARG A 175 -11.50 10.53 -2.91
N ARG A 176 -11.00 11.76 -2.78
CA ARG A 176 -9.96 12.29 -3.68
C ARG A 176 -8.65 11.52 -3.55
N PHE A 177 -8.30 11.13 -2.32
CA PHE A 177 -7.14 10.28 -2.06
C PHE A 177 -7.37 8.88 -2.66
N ASP A 178 -8.54 8.31 -2.42
CA ASP A 178 -8.93 6.97 -2.89
C ASP A 178 -8.92 6.86 -4.43
N ASP A 179 -9.42 7.87 -5.13
CA ASP A 179 -9.41 7.95 -6.59
C ASP A 179 -8.00 8.15 -7.14
N GLY A 180 -7.18 8.96 -6.44
CA GLY A 180 -5.78 9.19 -6.79
C GLY A 180 -4.97 7.90 -6.71
N VAL A 181 -5.11 7.17 -5.60
CA VAL A 181 -4.47 5.86 -5.41
C VAL A 181 -4.94 4.87 -6.47
N LEU A 182 -6.26 4.77 -6.71
CA LEU A 182 -6.80 3.83 -7.70
C LEU A 182 -6.21 4.09 -9.09
N LYS A 183 -6.18 5.35 -9.55
CA LYS A 183 -5.57 5.73 -10.83
C LYS A 183 -4.10 5.31 -10.92
N CYS A 184 -3.33 5.53 -9.84
CA CYS A 184 -1.91 5.17 -9.80
C CYS A 184 -1.71 3.65 -9.87
N VAL A 185 -2.51 2.89 -9.12
CA VAL A 185 -2.44 1.42 -9.11
C VAL A 185 -2.86 0.84 -10.45
N THR A 186 -3.96 1.32 -11.05
CA THR A 186 -4.40 0.87 -12.37
C THR A 186 -3.34 1.15 -13.44
N ALA A 187 -2.69 2.32 -13.42
CA ALA A 187 -1.63 2.65 -14.35
C ALA A 187 -0.40 1.74 -14.18
N LEU A 188 0.01 1.45 -12.94
CA LEU A 188 1.14 0.57 -12.66
C LEU A 188 0.83 -0.88 -13.06
N ASN A 189 -0.34 -1.40 -12.70
CA ASN A 189 -0.74 -2.76 -13.07
C ASN A 189 -0.89 -2.90 -14.58
N ALA A 190 -1.45 -1.90 -15.28
CA ALA A 190 -1.54 -1.91 -16.75
C ALA A 190 -0.17 -1.92 -17.43
N LYS A 191 0.83 -1.23 -16.87
CA LYS A 191 2.20 -1.21 -17.39
C LYS A 191 2.89 -2.58 -17.30
N HIS A 192 2.55 -3.38 -16.29
CA HIS A 192 3.14 -4.69 -16.06
C HIS A 192 2.29 -5.87 -16.59
N ALA A 193 1.07 -5.59 -17.06
CA ALA A 193 0.22 -6.56 -17.73
C ALA A 193 0.44 -6.60 -19.26
N ALA A 194 1.16 -5.63 -19.81
CA ALA A 194 1.52 -5.52 -21.24
C ALA A 194 2.94 -6.04 -21.49
#